data_AF-A0A8T4YT79-F1
#
_entry.id   AF-A0A8T4YT79-F1
#
_cell.length_a   1.000
_cell.length_b   1.000
_cell.length_c   1.000
_cell.angle_alpha   90.00
_cell.angle_beta   90.00
_cell.angle_gamma   90.00
#
_symmetry.space_group_name_H-M   'P 1'
#
loop_
_entity.id
_entity.type
_entity.pdbx_description
1 polymer ?
#
loop_
_entity_poly.entity_id
_entity_poly.type
_entity_poly.pdbx_seq_one_letter_code
_entity_poly.pdbx_strand_id
1 'polypeptide(L)'
;MSVKDVGDRLAKVAASSGIASKQLRELLKAARTRSLDDLEAVVKYQVGRCVRGYKEFGEAFLQVLDQHRQDKIFIENVLNWICLTTDYYSTEKISNIKPQIEDVAKRIASRFGYQRTEISAERGLSIDIYVSRFPNDPRTVSDQIKEELRRYINELRETEFQVWINPRRR
;
A
#
# COMPACT_ATOMS: atom_id res chain seq x y z
N MET A 1 0.31 6.49 25.32
CA MET A 1 0.34 5.37 24.36
C MET A 1 1.77 4.90 24.18
N SER A 2 2.03 3.60 23.96
CA SER A 2 3.39 3.13 23.73
C SER A 2 3.86 3.46 22.31
N VAL A 3 5.19 3.54 22.10
CA VAL A 3 5.80 3.69 20.77
C VAL A 3 5.30 2.60 19.82
N LYS A 4 5.18 1.37 20.33
CA LYS A 4 4.75 0.21 19.56
C LYS A 4 3.32 0.36 19.05
N ASP A 5 2.37 0.70 19.91
CA ASP A 5 0.96 0.81 19.53
C ASP A 5 0.74 1.91 18.49
N VAL A 6 1.37 3.06 18.69
CA VAL A 6 1.29 4.19 17.75
C VAL A 6 2.01 3.86 16.44
N GLY A 7 3.18 3.24 16.53
CA GLY A 7 3.98 2.80 15.40
C GLY A 7 3.24 1.78 14.53
N ASP A 8 2.64 0.75 15.14
CA ASP A 8 1.86 -0.28 14.44
C ASP A 8 0.64 0.32 13.74
N ARG A 9 -0.08 1.23 14.42
CA ARG A 9 -1.21 1.95 13.82
C ARG A 9 -0.78 2.73 12.58
N LEU A 10 0.29 3.53 12.69
CA LEU A 10 0.78 4.35 11.58
C LEU A 10 1.40 3.50 10.47
N ALA A 11 2.04 2.38 10.78
CA ALA A 11 2.60 1.46 9.79
C ALA A 11 1.49 0.80 8.95
N LYS A 12 0.34 0.46 9.54
CA LYS A 12 -0.84 -0.03 8.80
C LYS A 12 -1.43 1.03 7.87
N VAL A 13 -1.44 2.29 8.30
CA VAL A 13 -1.86 3.43 7.46
C VAL A 13 -0.86 3.65 6.32
N ALA A 14 0.44 3.61 6.60
CA ALA A 14 1.50 3.70 5.61
C ALA A 14 1.38 2.60 4.55
N ALA A 15 1.21 1.35 4.98
CA ALA A 15 1.03 0.20 4.10
C ALA A 15 -0.23 0.34 3.21
N SER A 16 -1.33 0.83 3.78
CA SER A 16 -2.59 0.97 3.03
C SER A 16 -2.60 2.16 2.08
N SER A 17 -1.92 3.25 2.43
CA SER A 17 -1.80 4.45 1.60
C SER A 17 -0.79 4.29 0.46
N GLY A 18 0.12 3.32 0.55
CA GLY A 18 1.14 3.07 -0.47
C GLY A 18 2.24 4.11 -0.47
N ILE A 19 2.53 4.71 0.70
CA ILE A 19 3.71 5.56 0.87
C ILE A 19 4.98 4.73 0.66
N ALA A 20 5.96 5.28 -0.06
CA ALA A 20 7.18 4.55 -0.37
C ALA A 20 8.12 4.47 0.84
N SER A 21 8.81 3.34 1.03
CA SER A 21 9.77 3.16 2.14
C SER A 21 10.89 4.21 2.12
N LYS A 22 11.25 4.73 0.94
CA LYS A 22 12.18 5.86 0.81
C LYS A 22 11.65 7.14 1.49
N GLN A 23 10.37 7.45 1.32
CA GLN A 23 9.75 8.63 1.91
C GLN A 23 9.67 8.52 3.44
N LEU A 24 9.38 7.32 3.96
CA LEU A 24 9.42 7.04 5.40
C LEU A 24 10.83 7.24 5.98
N ARG A 25 11.87 6.77 5.27
CA ARG A 25 13.27 6.98 5.69
C ARG A 25 13.68 8.45 5.64
N GLU A 26 13.20 9.20 4.65
CA GLU A 26 13.43 10.65 4.56
C GLU A 26 12.78 11.39 5.74
N LEU A 27 11.57 10.98 6.15
CA LEU A 27 10.92 11.50 7.34
C LEU A 27 11.69 11.17 8.63
N LEU A 28 12.15 9.93 8.79
CA LEU A 28 12.98 9.54 9.94
C LEU A 28 14.28 10.36 9.99
N LYS A 29 14.91 10.58 8.84
CA LYS A 29 16.09 11.45 8.74
C LYS A 29 15.75 12.88 9.15
N ALA A 30 14.63 13.42 8.69
CA ALA A 30 14.17 14.77 9.05
C ALA A 30 13.91 14.87 10.56
N ALA A 31 13.24 13.89 11.16
CA ALA A 31 13.00 13.85 12.61
C ALA A 31 14.30 13.88 13.43
N ARG A 32 15.31 13.13 13.02
CA ARG A 32 16.63 13.12 13.70
C ARG A 32 17.37 14.44 13.58
N THR A 33 17.28 15.09 12.42
CA THR A 33 18.14 16.23 12.06
C THR A 33 17.50 17.61 12.26
N ARG A 34 16.19 17.68 12.46
CA ARG A 34 15.44 18.94 12.53
C ARG A 34 14.65 19.07 13.84
N SER A 35 14.05 20.25 14.05
CA SER A 35 13.07 20.45 15.11
C SER A 35 11.75 19.74 14.77
N LEU A 36 10.88 19.55 15.77
CA LEU A 36 9.54 19.01 15.52
C LEU A 36 8.66 19.98 14.73
N ASP A 37 8.85 21.29 14.90
CA ASP A 37 8.14 22.32 14.12
C ASP A 37 8.52 22.26 12.63
N ASP A 38 9.82 22.09 12.33
CA ASP A 38 10.30 21.89 10.96
C ASP A 38 9.78 20.58 10.36
N LEU A 39 9.72 19.52 11.17
CA LEU A 39 9.18 18.23 10.74
C LEU A 39 7.69 18.35 10.41
N GLU A 40 6.92 19.04 11.25
CA GLU A 40 5.51 19.33 11.02
C GLU A 40 5.32 20.12 9.71
N ALA A 41 6.12 21.15 9.49
CA ALA A 41 6.09 21.94 8.26
C ALA A 41 6.42 21.11 7.01
N VAL A 42 7.41 20.21 7.08
CA VAL A 42 7.75 19.26 6.00
C VAL A 42 6.56 18.36 5.69
N VAL A 43 5.91 17.79 6.70
CA VAL A 43 4.76 16.89 6.50
C VAL A 43 3.61 17.65 5.84
N LYS A 44 3.24 18.84 6.36
CA LYS A 44 2.20 19.69 5.76
C LYS A 44 2.49 20.03 4.31
N TYR A 45 3.75 20.37 4.00
CA TYR A 45 4.17 20.66 2.63
C TYR A 45 3.97 19.47 1.69
N GLN A 46 4.36 18.26 2.11
CA GLN A 46 4.21 17.06 1.29
C GLN A 46 2.74 16.63 1.11
N VAL A 47 1.89 16.82 2.14
CA VAL A 47 0.44 16.64 2.03
C VAL A 47 -0.13 17.62 0.98
N GLY A 48 0.25 18.90 1.04
CA GLY A 48 -0.19 19.91 0.08
C GLY A 48 0.23 19.62 -1.37
N ARG A 49 1.36 18.94 -1.56
CA ARG A 49 1.82 18.49 -2.89
C ARG A 49 1.06 17.28 -3.45
N CYS A 50 0.10 16.73 -2.71
CA CYS A 50 -0.66 15.54 -3.10
C CYS A 50 0.26 14.37 -3.49
N VAL A 51 1.37 14.21 -2.77
CA VAL A 51 2.28 13.10 -2.98
C VAL A 51 1.54 11.80 -2.68
N ARG A 52 1.68 10.81 -3.58
CA ARG A 52 1.00 9.52 -3.47
C ARG A 52 1.22 8.89 -2.09
N GLY A 53 0.13 8.47 -1.46
CA GLY A 53 0.10 7.82 -0.14
C GLY A 53 0.46 8.73 1.03
N TYR A 54 0.86 9.97 0.76
CA TYR A 54 1.32 10.90 1.78
C TYR A 54 0.16 11.62 2.46
N LYS A 55 -1.00 11.74 1.80
CA LYS A 55 -2.15 12.44 2.38
C LYS A 55 -2.65 11.70 3.63
N GLU A 56 -3.04 10.44 3.48
CA GLU A 56 -3.60 9.63 4.57
C GLU A 56 -2.58 9.40 5.68
N PHE A 57 -1.35 9.03 5.32
CA PHE A 57 -0.27 8.86 6.28
C PHE A 57 0.11 10.16 6.97
N GLY A 58 0.26 11.25 6.21
CA GLY A 58 0.69 12.55 6.72
C GLY A 58 -0.33 13.15 7.68
N GLU A 59 -1.63 13.08 7.36
CA GLU A 59 -2.71 13.52 8.26
C GLU A 59 -2.72 12.71 9.56
N ALA A 60 -2.58 11.39 9.49
CA ALA A 60 -2.49 10.54 10.68
C ALA A 60 -1.23 10.81 11.51
N PHE A 61 -0.10 11.09 10.85
CA PHE A 61 1.15 11.41 11.52
C PHE A 61 1.13 12.80 12.19
N LEU A 62 0.50 13.80 11.56
CA LEU A 62 0.31 15.13 12.16
C LEU A 62 -0.49 15.08 13.46
N GLN A 63 -1.50 14.20 13.55
CA GLN A 63 -2.24 13.99 14.81
C GLN A 63 -1.33 13.45 15.92
N VAL A 64 -0.38 12.58 15.59
CA VAL A 64 0.58 12.04 16.56
C VAL A 64 1.60 13.10 16.96
N LEU A 65 2.08 13.90 16.00
CA LEU A 65 2.96 15.05 16.28
C LEU A 65 2.29 16.04 17.25
N ASP A 66 1.02 16.36 17.04
CA ASP A 66 0.25 17.27 17.90
C ASP A 66 0.13 16.74 19.35
N GLN A 67 -0.08 15.44 19.50
CA GLN A 67 -0.17 14.77 20.81
C GLN A 67 1.17 14.67 21.54
N HIS A 68 2.29 14.76 20.82
CA HIS A 68 3.64 14.53 21.34
C HIS A 68 4.61 15.67 20.97
N ARG A 69 4.12 16.91 20.90
CA ARG A 69 4.88 18.10 20.43
C ARG A 69 6.22 18.37 21.12
N GLN A 70 6.42 17.86 22.33
CA GLN A 70 7.64 18.06 23.11
C GLN A 70 8.50 16.79 23.21
N ASP A 71 8.01 15.64 22.74
CA ASP A 71 8.69 14.36 22.89
C ASP A 71 9.32 13.92 21.56
N LYS A 72 10.43 14.58 21.23
CA LYS A 72 11.17 14.30 19.99
C LYS A 72 11.65 12.85 19.92
N ILE A 73 12.11 12.29 21.05
CA ILE A 73 12.61 10.93 21.13
C ILE A 73 11.50 9.93 20.82
N PHE A 74 10.30 10.15 21.37
CA PHE A 74 9.13 9.33 21.04
C PHE A 74 8.81 9.35 19.54
N ILE A 75 8.78 10.53 18.92
CA ILE A 75 8.50 10.67 17.48
C ILE A 75 9.54 9.95 16.63
N GLU A 76 10.83 10.09 16.96
CA GLU A 76 11.91 9.36 16.27
C GLU A 76 11.74 7.84 16.38
N ASN A 77 11.41 7.35 17.57
CA ASN A 77 11.19 5.92 17.82
C ASN A 77 9.96 5.39 17.08
N VAL A 78 8.87 6.17 17.00
CA VAL A 78 7.68 5.84 16.22
C VAL A 78 8.01 5.76 14.73
N LEU A 79 8.71 6.75 14.16
CA LEU A 79 9.13 6.72 12.75
C LEU A 79 10.10 5.57 12.45
N ASN A 80 10.99 5.24 13.39
CA ASN A 80 11.87 4.09 13.27
C ASN A 80 11.06 2.78 13.24
N TRP A 81 10.07 2.64 14.13
CA TRP A 81 9.16 1.48 14.14
C TRP A 81 8.40 1.35 12.82
N ILE A 82 7.85 2.45 12.31
CA ILE A 82 7.10 2.48 11.03
C ILE A 82 8.01 2.01 9.89
N CYS A 83 9.24 2.53 9.80
CA CYS A 83 10.21 2.11 8.78
C CYS A 83 10.49 0.61 8.80
N LEU A 84 10.47 -0.03 9.98
CA LEU A 84 10.76 -1.45 10.15
C LEU A 84 9.56 -2.36 9.89
N THR A 85 8.33 -1.87 10.07
CA THR A 85 7.12 -2.70 10.11
C THR A 85 6.16 -2.47 8.94
N THR A 86 6.30 -1.38 8.18
CA THR A 86 5.40 -1.09 7.04
C THR A 86 5.43 -2.19 5.97
N ASP A 87 6.61 -2.72 5.65
CA ASP A 87 6.75 -3.78 4.65
C ASP A 87 6.08 -5.09 5.12
N TYR A 88 6.14 -5.39 6.42
CA TYR A 88 5.46 -6.53 7.02
C TYR A 88 3.94 -6.40 6.85
N TYR A 89 3.34 -5.28 7.24
CA TYR A 89 1.89 -5.06 7.10
C TYR A 89 1.44 -5.00 5.64
N SER A 90 2.29 -4.50 4.74
CA SER A 90 2.03 -4.52 3.30
C SER A 90 1.96 -5.96 2.78
N THR A 91 2.92 -6.79 3.18
CA THR A 91 3.01 -8.20 2.78
C THR A 91 1.92 -9.06 3.41
N GLU A 92 1.60 -8.83 4.68
CA GLU A 92 0.53 -9.51 5.41
C GLU A 92 -0.82 -9.27 4.73
N LYS A 93 -1.12 -8.00 4.40
CA LYS A 93 -2.36 -7.63 3.69
C LYS A 93 -2.48 -8.36 2.36
N ILE A 94 -1.41 -8.40 1.56
CA ILE A 94 -1.38 -9.12 0.28
C ILE A 94 -1.55 -10.63 0.50
N SER A 95 -0.85 -11.21 1.47
CA SER A 95 -0.86 -12.65 1.74
C SER A 95 -2.25 -13.14 2.13
N ASN A 96 -3.01 -12.34 2.88
CA ASN A 96 -4.36 -12.70 3.32
C ASN A 96 -5.38 -12.71 2.17
N ILE A 97 -5.24 -11.80 1.20
CA ILE A 97 -6.18 -11.71 0.07
C ILE A 97 -5.74 -12.52 -1.15
N LYS A 98 -4.47 -12.92 -1.22
CA LYS A 98 -3.88 -13.61 -2.38
C LYS A 98 -4.63 -14.89 -2.79
N PRO A 99 -4.98 -15.83 -1.87
CA PRO A 99 -5.71 -17.03 -2.25
C PRO A 99 -7.07 -16.71 -2.90
N GLN A 100 -7.79 -15.72 -2.37
CA GLN A 100 -9.09 -15.31 -2.90
C GLN A 100 -8.95 -14.65 -4.28
N ILE A 101 -7.91 -13.85 -4.47
CA ILE A 101 -7.59 -13.26 -5.78
C ILE A 101 -7.29 -14.36 -6.80
N GLU A 102 -6.45 -15.33 -6.42
CA GLU A 102 -6.09 -16.45 -7.28
C GLU A 102 -7.30 -17.30 -7.68
N ASP A 103 -8.23 -17.54 -6.75
CA ASP A 103 -9.46 -18.28 -7.02
C ASP A 103 -10.35 -17.58 -8.05
N VAL A 104 -10.57 -16.27 -7.89
CA VAL A 104 -11.35 -15.46 -8.85
C VAL A 104 -10.65 -15.40 -10.20
N ALA A 105 -9.34 -15.12 -10.21
CA ALA A 105 -8.54 -15.05 -11.43
C ALA A 105 -8.57 -16.39 -12.17
N LYS A 106 -8.37 -17.51 -11.48
CA LYS A 106 -8.40 -18.86 -12.06
C LYS A 106 -9.78 -19.18 -12.61
N ARG A 107 -10.86 -18.87 -11.89
CA ARG A 107 -12.24 -19.12 -12.36
C ARG A 107 -12.52 -18.46 -13.71
N ILE A 108 -12.08 -17.21 -13.89
CA ILE A 108 -12.38 -16.41 -15.08
C ILE A 108 -11.37 -16.67 -16.22
N ALA A 109 -10.09 -16.83 -15.88
CA ALA A 109 -9.00 -16.93 -16.85
C ALA A 109 -8.64 -18.37 -17.26
N SER A 110 -9.21 -19.41 -16.62
CA SER A 110 -8.92 -20.82 -16.97
C SER A 110 -9.19 -21.13 -18.44
N ARG A 111 -10.26 -20.57 -19.02
CA ARG A 111 -10.58 -20.72 -20.46
C ARG A 111 -9.53 -20.13 -21.40
N PHE A 112 -8.64 -19.28 -20.90
CA PHE A 112 -7.51 -18.68 -21.61
C PHE A 112 -6.17 -19.35 -21.29
N GLY A 113 -6.22 -20.50 -20.61
CA GLY A 113 -5.04 -21.23 -20.16
C GLY A 113 -4.25 -20.46 -19.12
N TYR A 114 -4.92 -20.06 -18.04
CA TYR A 114 -4.34 -19.48 -16.82
C TYR A 114 -3.07 -20.23 -16.39
N GLN A 115 -2.02 -19.48 -16.04
CA GLN A 115 -0.74 -20.01 -15.59
C GLN A 115 -0.48 -19.64 -14.14
N ARG A 116 -0.55 -18.35 -13.81
CA ARG A 116 -0.27 -17.83 -12.47
C ARG A 116 -0.84 -16.42 -12.29
N THR A 117 -0.92 -16.00 -11.04
CA THR A 117 -1.19 -14.62 -10.64
C THR A 117 0.00 -14.09 -9.87
N GLU A 118 0.43 -12.87 -10.18
CA GLU A 118 1.39 -12.10 -9.39
C GLU A 118 0.66 -10.89 -8.80
N ILE A 119 0.98 -10.54 -7.55
CA ILE A 119 0.36 -9.41 -6.86
C ILE A 119 1.49 -8.54 -6.32
N SER A 120 1.44 -7.25 -6.60
CA SER A 120 2.39 -6.26 -6.09
C SER A 120 1.65 -5.11 -5.42
N ALA A 121 2.25 -4.53 -4.38
CA ALA A 121 1.77 -3.29 -3.77
C ALA A 121 2.80 -2.14 -3.86
N GLU A 122 3.95 -2.36 -4.51
CA GLU A 122 5.06 -1.38 -4.53
C GLU A 122 4.65 -0.01 -5.10
N ARG A 123 3.79 -0.02 -6.11
CA ARG A 123 3.25 1.18 -6.76
C ARG A 123 1.73 1.14 -6.74
N GLY A 124 1.17 0.77 -5.59
CA GLY A 124 -0.24 0.43 -5.40
C GLY A 124 -0.53 -1.00 -5.81
N LEU A 125 -1.73 -1.45 -5.46
CA LEU A 125 -2.12 -2.84 -5.67
C LEU A 125 -2.27 -3.15 -7.17
N SER A 126 -1.38 -3.96 -7.71
CA SER A 126 -1.48 -4.53 -9.05
C SER A 126 -1.67 -6.04 -8.96
N ILE A 127 -2.52 -6.56 -9.84
CA ILE A 127 -2.82 -7.99 -9.97
C ILE A 127 -2.54 -8.37 -11.42
N ASP A 128 -1.46 -9.10 -11.63
CA ASP A 128 -0.94 -9.50 -12.92
C ASP A 128 -1.29 -10.96 -13.19
N ILE A 129 -2.13 -11.20 -14.20
CA ILE A 129 -2.68 -12.52 -14.50
C ILE A 129 -2.07 -13.02 -15.79
N TYR A 130 -1.32 -14.11 -15.68
CA TYR A 130 -0.59 -14.70 -16.80
C TYR A 130 -1.39 -15.81 -17.45
N VAL A 131 -1.56 -15.70 -18.77
CA VAL A 131 -2.36 -16.62 -19.59
C VAL A 131 -1.56 -17.10 -20.80
N SER A 132 -1.78 -18.34 -21.20
CA SER A 132 -1.06 -18.97 -22.32
C SER A 132 -1.72 -18.75 -23.68
N ARG A 133 -3.04 -18.52 -23.71
CA ARG A 133 -3.82 -18.41 -24.94
C ARG A 133 -4.82 -17.28 -24.80
N PHE A 134 -4.49 -16.12 -25.36
CA PHE A 134 -5.36 -14.95 -25.26
C PHE A 134 -5.62 -14.33 -26.63
N PRO A 135 -6.68 -14.80 -27.34
CA PRO A 135 -7.09 -14.23 -28.62
C PRO A 135 -8.00 -12.99 -28.47
N ASN A 136 -8.35 -12.61 -27.24
CA ASN A 136 -9.37 -11.59 -26.94
C ASN A 136 -8.74 -10.23 -26.60
N ASP A 137 -9.60 -9.21 -26.41
CA ASP A 137 -9.21 -7.91 -25.83
C ASP A 137 -8.87 -8.08 -24.32
N PRO A 138 -7.63 -7.76 -23.89
CA PRO A 138 -7.21 -7.84 -22.49
C PRO A 138 -8.08 -7.01 -21.55
N ARG A 139 -8.61 -5.88 -22.02
CA ARG A 139 -9.38 -4.93 -21.20
C ARG A 139 -10.67 -5.53 -20.68
N THR A 140 -11.42 -6.21 -21.54
CA THR A 140 -12.69 -6.84 -21.15
C THR A 140 -12.50 -7.86 -20.04
N VAL A 141 -11.43 -8.65 -20.10
CA VAL A 141 -11.15 -9.67 -19.08
C VAL A 141 -10.58 -9.04 -17.81
N SER A 142 -9.72 -8.02 -17.91
CA SER A 142 -9.26 -7.30 -16.73
C SER A 142 -10.41 -6.62 -15.98
N ASP A 143 -11.35 -6.01 -16.70
CA ASP A 143 -12.49 -5.32 -16.10
C ASP A 143 -13.43 -6.33 -15.43
N GLN A 144 -13.73 -7.45 -16.10
CA GLN A 144 -14.53 -8.53 -15.53
C GLN A 144 -13.91 -9.07 -14.22
N ILE A 145 -12.59 -9.30 -14.22
CA ILE A 145 -11.89 -9.77 -13.02
C ILE A 145 -11.90 -8.69 -11.94
N LYS A 146 -11.69 -7.42 -12.30
CA LYS A 146 -11.70 -6.29 -11.37
C LYS A 146 -13.05 -6.13 -10.67
N GLU A 147 -14.16 -6.25 -11.41
CA GLU A 147 -15.52 -6.21 -10.85
C GLU A 147 -15.77 -7.38 -9.88
N GLU A 148 -15.41 -8.59 -10.28
CA GLU A 148 -15.58 -9.78 -9.45
C GLU A 148 -14.73 -9.71 -8.17
N LEU A 149 -13.49 -9.24 -8.26
CA LEU A 149 -12.63 -9.03 -7.09
C LEU A 149 -13.23 -8.01 -6.11
N ARG A 150 -13.78 -6.89 -6.61
CA ARG A 150 -14.48 -5.90 -5.76
C ARG A 150 -15.71 -6.48 -5.08
N ARG A 151 -16.42 -7.40 -5.74
CA ARG A 151 -17.62 -8.03 -5.19
C ARG A 151 -17.29 -9.02 -4.08
N TYR A 152 -16.29 -9.87 -4.30
CA TYR A 152 -15.98 -11.02 -3.44
C TYR A 152 -14.99 -10.73 -2.31
N ILE A 153 -14.12 -9.72 -2.45
CA ILE A 153 -13.07 -9.42 -1.48
C ILE A 153 -13.35 -8.06 -0.84
N ASN A 154 -13.72 -8.05 0.44
CA ASN A 154 -14.13 -6.84 1.15
C ASN A 154 -13.03 -5.78 1.18
N GLU A 155 -11.78 -6.21 1.35
CA GLU A 155 -10.58 -5.38 1.38
C GLU A 155 -10.33 -4.64 0.06
N LEU A 156 -10.92 -5.11 -1.05
CA LEU A 156 -10.76 -4.52 -2.38
C LEU A 156 -11.90 -3.59 -2.79
N ARG A 157 -12.96 -3.46 -1.99
CA ARG A 157 -14.13 -2.61 -2.32
C ARG A 157 -13.76 -1.14 -2.46
N GLU A 158 -13.00 -0.63 -1.48
CA GLU A 158 -12.59 0.78 -1.41
C GLU A 158 -11.10 0.97 -1.73
N THR A 159 -10.37 -0.12 -1.98
CA THR A 159 -8.97 -0.04 -2.39
C THR A 159 -8.89 0.17 -3.89
N GLU A 160 -8.13 1.17 -4.33
CA GLU A 160 -7.79 1.33 -5.74
C GLU A 160 -6.74 0.30 -6.16
N PHE A 161 -7.05 -0.45 -7.23
CA PHE A 161 -6.16 -1.47 -7.78
C PHE A 161 -6.29 -1.62 -9.29
N GLN A 162 -5.26 -2.21 -9.89
CA GLN A 162 -5.19 -2.51 -11.32
C GLN A 162 -5.13 -4.02 -11.54
N VAL A 163 -5.77 -4.47 -12.61
CA VAL A 163 -5.71 -5.85 -13.09
C VAL A 163 -5.10 -5.83 -14.48
N TRP A 164 -4.06 -6.62 -14.70
CA TRP A 164 -3.39 -6.73 -15.99
C TRP A 164 -3.49 -8.16 -16.50
N ILE A 165 -3.86 -8.33 -17.77
CA ILE A 165 -3.80 -9.63 -18.44
C ILE A 165 -2.52 -9.66 -19.24
N ASN A 166 -1.62 -10.55 -18.85
CA ASN A 166 -0.31 -10.73 -19.46
C ASN A 166 -0.30 -12.01 -20.30
N PRO A 167 -0.63 -11.92 -21.61
CA PRO A 167 -0.43 -13.05 -22.50
C PRO A 167 1.07 -13.33 -22.61
N ARG A 168 1.45 -14.60 -22.47
CA ARG A 168 2.83 -15.00 -22.73
C ARG A 168 3.18 -14.61 -24.17
N ARG A 169 4.09 -13.65 -24.35
CA ARG A 169 4.74 -13.44 -25.65
C ARG A 169 5.50 -14.74 -25.95
N ARG A 170 5.09 -15.43 -27.01
CA ARG A 170 5.90 -16.49 -27.59
C ARG A 170 7.22 -15.91 -28.10
#